data_AF-A0A1J0R8N1-F1
#
_entry.id   AF-A0A1J0R8N1-F1
#
_cell.length_a   1.000
_cell.length_b   1.000
_cell.length_c   1.000
_cell.angle_alpha   90.00
_cell.angle_beta   90.00
_cell.angle_gamma   90.00
#
_symmetry.space_group_name_H-M   'P 1'
#
loop_
_entity.id
_entity.type
_entity.pdbx_description
1 polymer ?
#
loop_
_entity_poly.entity_id
_entity_poly.type
_entity_poly.pdbx_seq_one_letter_code
_entity_poly.pdbx_strand_id
1 'polypeptide(L)'
;LATQSDAPSGSSTNNQRRGSNTCSSASTNSGSIHRCQLTSLNEQTDDSLQAAAAVGEGAGTITGSTKLLLTTSTNTKYCLGDANTGNSEADVDSKGCSDPDYTKPTQAAKLTGEIIGPTGFPKLKAVALTTGRGATAKCGFFKHQPTTNSGPGLDIITNPQTKFLYGLLTPHGDTDVGRTDQSNINPTGEGTATVWQRIHSQALSILKLKTTALASDRLAALKTLAKHPAATTEIKRQLAMQQNNKSVSDITASDNDLRKRYFGDNNDKLLAFLENINNLEAPIGVDQSDADATLKAIDSSAGAEQVLEFSI
;
A
#
# COMPACT_ATOMS: atom_id res chain seq x y z
N LEU A 1 -8.69 20.69 53.35
CA LEU A 1 -7.67 21.47 52.61
C LEU A 1 -7.51 20.83 51.24
N ALA A 2 -8.30 21.29 50.26
CA ALA A 2 -7.86 22.13 49.12
C ALA A 2 -7.23 21.26 47.99
N THR A 3 -7.98 20.89 46.93
CA THR A 3 -8.04 21.51 45.56
C THR A 3 -6.69 21.40 44.80
N GLN A 4 -6.52 21.01 43.52
CA GLN A 4 -7.31 21.10 42.28
C GLN A 4 -6.55 20.39 41.11
N SER A 5 -7.26 19.98 40.03
CA SER A 5 -6.83 20.00 38.58
C SER A 5 -5.69 19.04 38.11
N ASP A 6 -5.63 18.41 36.91
CA ASP A 6 -6.43 18.38 35.66
C ASP A 6 -6.05 17.15 34.77
N ALA A 7 -6.97 16.82 33.85
CA ALA A 7 -6.83 16.19 32.51
C ALA A 7 -6.49 14.68 32.31
N PRO A 8 -7.30 13.94 31.48
CA PRO A 8 -6.93 12.65 30.91
C PRO A 8 -6.24 12.80 29.53
N SER A 9 -5.13 12.07 29.35
CA SER A 9 -4.35 12.00 28.11
C SER A 9 -5.07 11.22 27.01
N GLY A 10 -5.58 11.92 25.99
CA GLY A 10 -6.02 11.34 24.73
C GLY A 10 -4.86 11.21 23.73
N SER A 11 -4.59 9.99 23.28
CA SER A 11 -3.71 9.62 22.16
C SER A 11 -4.24 8.26 21.67
N SER A 12 -4.52 7.94 20.42
CA SER A 12 -4.22 8.53 19.12
C SER A 12 -5.23 7.93 18.11
N THR A 13 -5.93 8.77 17.34
CA THR A 13 -6.74 8.35 16.16
C THR A 13 -6.37 9.15 14.90
N ASN A 14 -5.12 9.64 14.84
CA ASN A 14 -4.78 10.78 13.97
C ASN A 14 -4.33 10.42 12.55
N ASN A 15 -4.27 9.14 12.15
CA ASN A 15 -3.77 8.77 10.82
C ASN A 15 -4.87 8.68 9.74
N GLN A 16 -6.12 8.38 10.10
CA GLN A 16 -7.22 8.29 9.13
C GLN A 16 -7.85 9.66 8.80
N ARG A 17 -7.55 10.71 9.58
CA ARG A 17 -8.04 12.07 9.35
C ARG A 17 -7.10 12.97 8.55
N ARG A 18 -5.84 12.57 8.33
CA ARG A 18 -4.87 13.42 7.62
C ARG A 18 -5.17 13.52 6.12
N GLY A 19 -5.50 12.42 5.45
CA GLY A 19 -5.81 12.44 4.01
C GLY A 19 -7.15 13.10 3.63
N SER A 20 -8.08 13.27 4.58
CA SER A 20 -9.40 13.86 4.31
C SER A 20 -9.49 15.35 4.67
N ASN A 21 -8.67 15.84 5.61
CA ASN A 21 -8.79 17.21 6.13
C ASN A 21 -7.78 18.20 5.52
N THR A 22 -6.74 17.76 4.82
CA THR A 22 -5.72 18.65 4.22
C THR A 22 -6.17 19.31 2.91
N CYS A 23 -7.19 18.80 2.23
CA CYS A 23 -7.75 19.44 1.02
C CYS A 23 -8.75 20.58 1.32
N SER A 24 -9.12 20.83 2.58
CA SER A 24 -10.14 21.84 2.93
C SER A 24 -9.60 23.26 3.18
N SER A 25 -8.28 23.45 3.31
CA SER A 25 -7.70 24.75 3.73
C SER A 25 -6.85 25.46 2.66
N ALA A 26 -6.79 24.96 1.43
CA ALA A 26 -6.09 25.65 0.33
C ALA A 26 -6.98 26.76 -0.28
N SER A 27 -6.87 27.96 0.32
CA SER A 27 -7.34 29.23 -0.21
C SER A 27 -6.82 29.51 -1.63
N THR A 28 -7.72 30.05 -2.46
CA THR A 28 -7.52 30.84 -3.69
C THR A 28 -6.86 30.16 -4.90
N ASN A 29 -7.63 30.08 -5.99
CA ASN A 29 -7.31 29.70 -7.38
C ASN A 29 -7.55 28.23 -7.77
N SER A 30 -8.10 28.04 -8.98
CA SER A 30 -8.59 26.80 -9.63
C SER A 30 -7.59 25.63 -9.76
N GLY A 31 -6.43 25.68 -9.10
CA GLY A 31 -5.41 24.63 -9.08
C GLY A 31 -5.63 23.52 -8.04
N SER A 32 -6.76 23.50 -7.32
CA SER A 32 -6.95 22.67 -6.13
C SER A 32 -7.08 21.16 -6.40
N ILE A 33 -7.58 20.73 -7.57
CA ILE A 33 -7.71 19.30 -7.91
C ILE A 33 -6.36 18.70 -8.32
N HIS A 34 -5.59 19.39 -9.16
CA HIS A 34 -4.22 18.97 -9.50
C HIS A 34 -3.29 19.03 -8.29
N ARG A 35 -3.45 20.01 -7.38
CA ARG A 35 -2.71 20.01 -6.11
C ARG A 35 -3.14 18.91 -5.17
N CYS A 36 -4.42 18.53 -5.07
CA CYS A 36 -4.81 17.36 -4.27
C CYS A 36 -4.28 16.05 -4.89
N GLN A 37 -4.20 15.92 -6.22
CA GLN A 37 -3.53 14.79 -6.87
C GLN A 37 -2.02 14.81 -6.64
N LEU A 38 -1.36 15.97 -6.73
CA LEU A 38 0.09 16.12 -6.54
C LEU A 38 0.52 16.00 -5.07
N THR A 39 -0.26 16.55 -4.13
CA THR A 39 -0.08 16.36 -2.69
C THR A 39 -0.41 14.93 -2.30
N SER A 40 -1.47 14.32 -2.85
CA SER A 40 -1.72 12.89 -2.67
C SER A 40 -0.60 12.05 -3.28
N LEU A 41 -0.03 12.42 -4.43
CA LEU A 41 1.14 11.77 -5.01
C LEU A 41 2.39 11.94 -4.14
N ASN A 42 2.63 13.11 -3.54
CA ASN A 42 3.75 13.35 -2.63
C ASN A 42 3.59 12.60 -1.30
N GLU A 43 2.43 12.66 -0.67
CA GLU A 43 2.10 11.88 0.55
C GLU A 43 2.15 10.37 0.24
N GLN A 44 1.66 9.95 -0.93
CA GLN A 44 1.79 8.58 -1.42
C GLN A 44 3.26 8.19 -1.66
N THR A 45 4.14 9.12 -2.04
CA THR A 45 5.56 8.83 -2.31
C THR A 45 6.30 8.57 -1.00
N ASP A 46 6.05 9.37 0.03
CA ASP A 46 6.64 9.17 1.37
C ASP A 46 6.13 7.87 2.02
N ASP A 47 4.81 7.63 1.96
CA ASP A 47 4.20 6.41 2.48
C ASP A 47 4.65 5.17 1.68
N SER A 48 4.80 5.29 0.35
CA SER A 48 5.31 4.22 -0.50
C SER A 48 6.79 3.92 -0.23
N LEU A 49 7.60 4.93 0.08
CA LEU A 49 9.01 4.74 0.43
C LEU A 49 9.16 4.03 1.77
N GLN A 50 8.42 4.46 2.79
CA GLN A 50 8.42 3.78 4.09
C GLN A 50 7.88 2.36 3.97
N ALA A 51 6.85 2.16 3.16
CA ALA A 51 6.30 0.84 2.95
C ALA A 51 7.24 -0.07 2.15
N ALA A 52 7.90 0.44 1.12
CA ALA A 52 8.93 -0.28 0.38
C ALA A 52 10.13 -0.64 1.28
N ALA A 53 10.55 0.27 2.16
CA ALA A 53 11.62 0.00 3.12
C ALA A 53 11.24 -1.12 4.11
N ALA A 54 10.05 -1.05 4.71
CA ALA A 54 9.60 -2.08 5.65
C ALA A 54 9.39 -3.43 4.96
N VAL A 55 8.74 -3.47 3.80
CA VAL A 55 8.57 -4.72 3.03
C VAL A 55 9.92 -5.25 2.56
N GLY A 56 10.84 -4.36 2.17
CA GLY A 56 12.22 -4.70 1.81
C GLY A 56 13.00 -5.32 2.97
N GLU A 57 12.87 -4.78 4.19
CA GLU A 57 13.46 -5.37 5.40
C GLU A 57 12.95 -6.79 5.64
N GLY A 58 11.63 -7.00 5.53
CA GLY A 58 11.01 -8.33 5.67
C GLY A 58 11.50 -9.33 4.62
N ALA A 59 11.46 -8.94 3.34
CA ALA A 59 11.89 -9.77 2.23
C ALA A 59 13.40 -10.08 2.32
N GLY A 60 14.23 -9.07 2.58
CA GLY A 60 15.67 -9.21 2.73
C GLY A 60 16.04 -10.11 3.91
N THR A 61 15.31 -10.04 5.02
CA THR A 61 15.51 -10.92 6.17
C THR A 61 15.23 -12.38 5.83
N ILE A 62 14.12 -12.66 5.12
CA ILE A 62 13.76 -14.01 4.68
C ILE A 62 14.77 -14.52 3.66
N THR A 63 14.98 -13.80 2.56
CA THR A 63 15.88 -14.23 1.47
C THR A 63 17.32 -14.35 1.96
N GLY A 64 17.81 -13.40 2.74
CA GLY A 64 19.15 -13.44 3.32
C GLY A 64 19.35 -14.64 4.24
N SER A 65 18.37 -14.93 5.11
CA SER A 65 18.43 -16.11 5.98
C SER A 65 18.37 -17.41 5.18
N THR A 66 17.49 -17.49 4.18
CA THR A 66 17.41 -18.65 3.26
C THR A 66 18.75 -18.87 2.55
N LYS A 67 19.37 -17.81 2.03
CA LYS A 67 20.68 -17.88 1.38
C LYS A 67 21.81 -18.24 2.34
N LEU A 68 21.77 -17.81 3.58
CA LEU A 68 22.72 -18.26 4.60
C LEU A 68 22.60 -19.79 4.83
N LEU A 69 21.37 -20.29 4.95
CA LEU A 69 21.13 -21.74 5.09
C LEU A 69 21.52 -22.51 3.82
N LEU A 70 21.39 -21.89 2.64
CA LEU A 70 21.82 -22.45 1.37
C LEU A 70 23.35 -22.54 1.25
N THR A 71 24.05 -21.43 1.51
CA THR A 71 25.52 -21.33 1.39
C THR A 71 26.28 -22.15 2.43
N THR A 72 25.61 -22.54 3.51
CA THR A 72 26.16 -23.47 4.52
C THR A 72 25.92 -24.94 4.17
N SER A 73 25.37 -25.22 2.98
CA SER A 73 25.00 -26.56 2.52
C SER A 73 25.99 -27.15 1.50
N THR A 74 25.93 -28.47 1.35
CA THR A 74 26.60 -29.34 0.38
C THR A 74 25.57 -30.40 -0.05
N ASN A 75 25.90 -31.22 -1.05
CA ASN A 75 25.03 -32.32 -1.49
C ASN A 75 24.68 -33.35 -0.39
N THR A 76 25.48 -33.47 0.67
CA THR A 76 25.28 -34.48 1.74
C THR A 76 24.89 -33.88 3.09
N LYS A 77 25.11 -32.57 3.28
CA LYS A 77 24.82 -31.79 4.50
C LYS A 77 24.12 -30.50 4.09
N TYR A 78 22.88 -30.27 4.51
CA TYR A 78 22.11 -29.10 4.10
C TYR A 78 21.16 -28.63 5.19
N CYS A 79 20.85 -27.34 5.17
CA CYS A 79 19.92 -26.71 6.10
C CYS A 79 18.54 -26.40 5.53
N LEU A 80 18.35 -26.59 4.22
CA LEU A 80 17.07 -26.47 3.55
C LEU A 80 16.70 -27.82 2.93
N GLY A 81 15.71 -28.49 3.53
CA GLY A 81 15.19 -29.77 3.05
C GLY A 81 13.98 -29.60 2.13
N ASP A 82 13.73 -30.58 1.27
CA ASP A 82 12.47 -30.69 0.51
C ASP A 82 11.45 -31.58 1.27
N ALA A 83 10.25 -31.74 0.71
CA ALA A 83 9.20 -32.57 1.30
C ALA A 83 9.55 -34.08 1.34
N ASN A 84 10.53 -34.52 0.56
CA ASN A 84 10.99 -35.90 0.40
C ASN A 84 12.34 -36.14 1.09
N THR A 85 12.70 -35.31 2.06
CA THR A 85 13.96 -35.37 2.82
C THR A 85 15.23 -35.06 2.01
N GLY A 86 15.14 -34.59 0.76
CA GLY A 86 16.24 -34.18 -0.10
C GLY A 86 16.74 -32.75 0.14
N ASN A 87 17.71 -32.30 -0.67
CA ASN A 87 18.26 -30.94 -0.64
C ASN A 87 17.41 -30.01 -1.53
N SER A 88 16.87 -28.93 -0.96
CA SER A 88 16.03 -27.96 -1.66
C SER A 88 16.79 -26.91 -2.48
N GLU A 89 18.12 -27.00 -2.58
CA GLU A 89 18.96 -25.98 -3.23
C GLU A 89 18.51 -25.60 -4.63
N ALA A 90 18.13 -26.58 -5.46
CA ALA A 90 17.66 -26.33 -6.83
C ALA A 90 16.29 -25.63 -6.89
N ASP A 91 15.51 -25.68 -5.82
CA ASP A 91 14.12 -25.21 -5.82
C ASP A 91 13.96 -23.81 -5.24
N VAL A 92 14.90 -23.33 -4.41
CA VAL A 92 14.80 -22.08 -3.62
C VAL A 92 14.37 -20.89 -4.48
N ASP A 93 15.03 -20.67 -5.61
CA ASP A 93 14.74 -19.56 -6.51
C ASP A 93 13.36 -19.69 -7.16
N SER A 94 12.99 -20.90 -7.60
CA SER A 94 11.69 -21.17 -8.20
C SER A 94 10.52 -20.94 -7.23
N LYS A 95 10.78 -21.06 -5.92
CA LYS A 95 9.82 -20.77 -4.84
C LYS A 95 9.79 -19.29 -4.44
N GLY A 96 10.54 -18.43 -5.12
CA GLY A 96 10.51 -16.97 -4.95
C GLY A 96 11.54 -16.42 -3.96
N CYS A 97 12.54 -17.20 -3.55
CA CYS A 97 13.66 -16.74 -2.71
C CYS A 97 14.89 -16.35 -3.54
N SER A 98 14.69 -15.87 -4.77
CA SER A 98 15.74 -15.37 -5.64
C SER A 98 16.21 -13.98 -5.20
N ASP A 99 17.34 -13.52 -5.75
CA ASP A 99 17.69 -12.11 -5.65
C ASP A 99 16.60 -11.23 -6.30
N PRO A 100 16.28 -10.08 -5.68
CA PRO A 100 15.42 -9.10 -6.31
C PRO A 100 16.07 -8.55 -7.60
N ASP A 101 15.38 -8.65 -8.72
CA ASP A 101 15.76 -8.00 -9.98
C ASP A 101 15.31 -6.53 -9.95
N TYR A 102 16.18 -5.64 -9.52
CA TYR A 102 15.90 -4.20 -9.47
C TYR A 102 15.88 -3.51 -10.85
N THR A 103 16.21 -4.23 -11.93
CA THR A 103 16.12 -3.68 -13.30
C THR A 103 14.70 -3.68 -13.84
N LYS A 104 13.77 -4.37 -13.18
CA LYS A 104 12.37 -4.49 -13.58
C LYS A 104 11.44 -4.20 -12.41
N PRO A 105 10.49 -3.27 -12.55
CA PRO A 105 9.47 -3.09 -11.52
C PRO A 105 8.68 -4.38 -11.35
N THR A 106 8.54 -4.85 -10.11
CA THR A 106 7.67 -5.98 -9.81
C THR A 106 6.22 -5.57 -10.08
N GLN A 107 5.52 -6.29 -10.96
CA GLN A 107 4.12 -5.99 -11.24
C GLN A 107 3.27 -6.06 -9.97
N ALA A 108 2.55 -4.98 -9.67
CA ALA A 108 1.63 -4.87 -8.53
C ALA A 108 0.53 -5.96 -8.52
N ALA A 109 0.26 -6.59 -9.67
CA ALA A 109 -0.66 -7.72 -9.80
C ALA A 109 -0.22 -8.97 -9.00
N LYS A 110 1.06 -9.10 -8.65
CA LYS A 110 1.58 -10.24 -7.87
C LYS A 110 1.28 -10.14 -6.36
N LEU A 111 0.92 -8.96 -5.86
CA LEU A 111 0.49 -8.77 -4.48
C LEU A 111 -1.03 -8.94 -4.41
N THR A 112 -1.48 -10.03 -3.78
CA THR A 112 -2.88 -10.39 -3.61
C THR A 112 -3.25 -10.53 -2.14
N GLY A 113 -4.54 -10.42 -1.83
CA GLY A 113 -5.09 -10.66 -0.50
C GLY A 113 -4.79 -12.05 0.07
N GLU A 114 -4.41 -13.01 -0.78
CA GLU A 114 -4.02 -14.36 -0.36
C GLU A 114 -2.60 -14.43 0.22
N ILE A 115 -1.73 -13.48 -0.13
CA ILE A 115 -0.36 -13.40 0.36
C ILE A 115 -0.29 -12.43 1.55
N ILE A 116 -0.94 -11.27 1.42
CA ILE A 116 -1.07 -10.25 2.46
C ILE A 116 -2.57 -10.05 2.69
N GLY A 117 -3.08 -10.68 3.75
CA GLY A 117 -4.49 -10.59 4.12
C GLY A 117 -4.81 -9.29 4.88
N PRO A 118 -6.07 -9.10 5.28
CA PRO A 118 -6.44 -7.94 6.09
C PRO A 118 -5.86 -7.96 7.51
N THR A 119 -5.49 -9.14 8.02
CA THR A 119 -5.08 -9.34 9.43
C THR A 119 -3.69 -9.96 9.62
N GLY A 120 -3.02 -10.34 8.53
CA GLY A 120 -1.72 -11.00 8.59
C GLY A 120 -1.29 -11.60 7.26
N PHE A 121 -0.35 -12.55 7.31
CA PHE A 121 0.15 -13.28 6.14
C PHE A 121 -0.52 -14.66 6.06
N PRO A 122 -1.57 -14.86 5.25
CA PRO A 122 -2.43 -16.04 5.35
C PRO A 122 -1.70 -17.37 5.11
N LYS A 123 -0.66 -17.36 4.27
CA LYS A 123 0.15 -18.55 3.95
C LYS A 123 1.22 -18.88 5.00
N LEU A 124 1.55 -17.95 5.90
CA LEU A 124 2.53 -18.15 6.97
C LEU A 124 1.86 -18.71 8.23
N LYS A 125 1.26 -19.90 8.09
CA LYS A 125 0.65 -20.65 9.19
C LYS A 125 1.69 -21.19 10.16
N ALA A 126 1.23 -21.52 11.37
CA ALA A 126 2.05 -22.19 12.37
C ALA A 126 2.64 -23.49 11.81
N VAL A 127 3.89 -23.73 12.15
CA VAL A 127 4.57 -25.00 11.94
C VAL A 127 4.92 -25.53 13.33
N ALA A 128 4.25 -26.61 13.71
CA ALA A 128 4.35 -27.21 15.03
C ALA A 128 5.67 -27.99 15.19
N LEU A 129 5.95 -28.40 16.44
CA LEU A 129 7.02 -29.34 16.78
C LEU A 129 7.05 -30.53 15.80
N THR A 130 8.25 -30.96 15.43
CA THR A 130 8.61 -32.03 14.49
C THR A 130 8.17 -31.85 13.03
N THR A 131 7.15 -31.05 12.75
CA THR A 131 6.64 -30.83 11.39
C THR A 131 7.50 -29.88 10.55
N GLY A 132 8.27 -29.01 11.20
CA GLY A 132 9.22 -28.10 10.53
C GLY A 132 10.58 -28.72 10.24
N ARG A 133 10.82 -29.95 10.73
CA ARG A 133 12.11 -30.62 10.64
C ARG A 133 12.25 -31.33 9.29
N GLY A 134 13.33 -31.04 8.59
CA GLY A 134 13.76 -31.81 7.41
C GLY A 134 14.47 -33.12 7.79
N ALA A 135 15.30 -33.63 6.89
CA ALA A 135 16.09 -34.83 7.12
C ALA A 135 16.98 -34.75 8.38
N THR A 136 17.06 -35.85 9.13
CA THR A 136 17.89 -35.96 10.34
C THR A 136 19.38 -35.81 10.02
N ALA A 137 20.10 -35.11 10.91
CA ALA A 137 21.56 -34.93 10.87
C ALA A 137 22.11 -34.24 9.61
N LYS A 138 21.29 -33.41 8.95
CA LYS A 138 21.71 -32.63 7.77
C LYS A 138 22.15 -31.21 8.09
N CYS A 139 21.48 -30.56 9.04
CA CYS A 139 21.72 -29.17 9.41
C CYS A 139 22.33 -29.06 10.81
N GLY A 140 23.51 -28.46 10.92
CA GLY A 140 24.13 -28.12 12.21
C GLY A 140 23.75 -26.75 12.75
N PHE A 141 23.16 -25.88 11.93
CA PHE A 141 22.90 -24.48 12.26
C PHE A 141 21.96 -24.31 13.47
N PHE A 142 20.91 -25.14 13.53
CA PHE A 142 19.93 -25.12 14.62
C PHE A 142 20.26 -26.08 15.77
N LYS A 143 21.51 -26.55 15.87
CA LYS A 143 21.90 -27.43 16.97
C LYS A 143 21.95 -26.62 18.27
N HIS A 144 21.21 -27.06 19.29
CA HIS A 144 21.30 -26.51 20.62
C HIS A 144 22.63 -26.87 21.29
N GLN A 145 23.24 -25.87 21.92
CA GLN A 145 24.35 -26.04 22.84
C GLN A 145 24.17 -25.08 24.03
N PRO A 146 23.92 -25.58 25.26
CA PRO A 146 23.63 -24.73 26.42
C PRO A 146 24.85 -23.92 26.88
N THR A 147 26.06 -24.38 26.55
CA THR A 147 27.31 -23.64 26.79
C THR A 147 28.03 -23.47 25.46
N THR A 148 27.72 -22.38 24.75
CA THR A 148 28.22 -22.13 23.38
C THR A 148 29.76 -22.07 23.27
N ASN A 149 30.47 -21.87 24.38
CA ASN A 149 31.93 -21.92 24.45
C ASN A 149 32.53 -23.33 24.59
N SER A 150 31.72 -24.35 24.91
CA SER A 150 32.19 -25.73 25.15
C SER A 150 32.05 -26.65 23.94
N GLY A 151 31.41 -26.19 22.86
CA GLY A 151 31.21 -26.97 21.64
C GLY A 151 30.40 -26.24 20.57
N PRO A 152 30.30 -26.80 19.35
CA PRO A 152 29.57 -26.18 18.25
C PRO A 152 28.05 -26.25 18.47
N GLY A 153 27.38 -25.11 18.32
CA GLY A 153 25.93 -24.96 18.42
C GLY A 153 25.54 -23.57 18.94
N LEU A 154 24.23 -23.34 19.04
CA LEU A 154 23.65 -22.09 19.55
C LEU A 154 22.85 -22.39 20.83
N ASP A 155 22.86 -21.47 21.80
CA ASP A 155 21.93 -21.56 22.92
C ASP A 155 20.53 -21.08 22.48
N ILE A 156 19.76 -22.01 21.92
CA ILE A 156 18.40 -21.76 21.40
C ILE A 156 17.29 -22.26 22.32
N ILE A 157 17.59 -23.07 23.35
CA ILE A 157 16.59 -23.65 24.26
C ILE A 157 16.69 -23.04 25.66
N THR A 158 17.90 -22.95 26.22
CA THR A 158 18.06 -22.41 27.59
C THR A 158 17.96 -20.90 27.62
N ASN A 159 18.19 -20.22 26.49
CA ASN A 159 17.89 -18.80 26.34
C ASN A 159 16.46 -18.55 25.79
N PRO A 160 15.50 -18.08 26.63
CA PRO A 160 14.12 -17.84 26.20
C PRO A 160 13.95 -16.64 25.26
N GLN A 161 15.01 -15.83 25.07
CA GLN A 161 15.00 -14.71 24.14
C GLN A 161 15.39 -15.12 22.71
N THR A 162 15.89 -16.33 22.51
CA THR A 162 16.37 -16.75 21.21
C THR A 162 15.23 -16.88 20.21
N LYS A 163 15.24 -15.97 19.23
CA LYS A 163 14.24 -15.85 18.17
C LYS A 163 14.96 -15.60 16.86
N PHE A 164 14.57 -16.31 15.81
CA PHE A 164 15.16 -16.16 14.48
C PHE A 164 14.22 -15.38 13.58
N LEU A 165 14.78 -14.59 12.65
CA LEU A 165 14.02 -13.80 11.67
C LEU A 165 12.93 -12.94 12.35
N TYR A 166 13.33 -12.11 13.32
CA TYR A 166 12.43 -11.29 14.14
C TYR A 166 11.29 -12.08 14.82
N GLY A 167 11.55 -13.34 15.20
CA GLY A 167 10.56 -14.21 15.84
C GLY A 167 9.60 -14.88 14.87
N LEU A 168 9.90 -14.91 13.58
CA LEU A 168 9.17 -15.75 12.63
C LEU A 168 9.44 -17.23 12.93
N LEU A 169 10.72 -17.58 13.15
CA LEU A 169 11.13 -18.93 13.51
C LEU A 169 11.46 -18.99 15.00
N THR A 170 10.93 -20.02 15.67
CA THR A 170 11.04 -20.22 17.11
C THR A 170 11.59 -21.62 17.40
N PRO A 171 12.63 -21.74 18.24
CA PRO A 171 13.13 -23.04 18.68
C PRO A 171 12.05 -23.83 19.44
N HIS A 172 11.96 -25.12 19.17
CA HIS A 172 11.09 -26.05 19.89
C HIS A 172 11.85 -27.21 20.56
N GLY A 173 13.11 -27.43 20.19
CA GLY A 173 13.98 -28.47 20.76
C GLY A 173 15.39 -28.41 20.18
N ASP A 174 16.24 -29.34 20.57
CA ASP A 174 17.69 -29.28 20.31
C ASP A 174 18.11 -29.21 18.84
N THR A 175 17.23 -29.58 17.92
CA THR A 175 17.45 -29.51 16.47
C THR A 175 16.18 -29.14 15.72
N ASP A 176 15.21 -28.53 16.41
CA ASP A 176 13.88 -28.27 15.88
C ASP A 176 13.53 -26.79 16.01
N VAL A 177 13.16 -26.20 14.88
CA VAL A 177 12.66 -24.83 14.78
C VAL A 177 11.31 -24.89 14.10
N GLY A 178 10.30 -24.31 14.75
CA GLY A 178 8.99 -24.11 14.15
C GLY A 178 8.79 -22.68 13.69
N ARG A 179 7.56 -22.40 13.26
CA ARG A 179 7.11 -21.08 12.86
C ARG A 179 5.86 -20.73 13.63
N THR A 180 5.81 -19.54 14.21
CA THR A 180 4.57 -19.03 14.83
C THR A 180 3.58 -18.59 13.76
N ASP A 181 2.28 -18.79 13.96
CA ASP A 181 1.26 -18.36 13.00
C ASP A 181 1.29 -16.84 12.80
N GLN A 182 1.48 -16.41 11.56
CA GLN A 182 1.49 -15.01 11.16
C GLN A 182 0.19 -14.60 10.44
N SER A 183 -0.76 -15.52 10.25
CA SER A 183 -1.98 -15.25 9.48
C SER A 183 -2.94 -14.28 10.15
N ASN A 184 -2.80 -14.05 11.45
CA ASN A 184 -3.57 -13.08 12.23
C ASN A 184 -2.68 -12.22 13.14
N ILE A 185 -1.42 -11.97 12.74
CA ILE A 185 -0.44 -11.25 13.58
C ILE A 185 -0.84 -9.79 13.85
N ASN A 186 -1.67 -9.21 12.99
CA ASN A 186 -2.08 -7.82 13.04
C ASN A 186 -3.60 -7.70 12.80
N PRO A 187 -4.44 -8.08 13.78
CA PRO A 187 -5.89 -8.17 13.59
C PRO A 187 -6.57 -6.86 13.22
N THR A 188 -5.98 -5.72 13.61
CA THR A 188 -6.48 -4.38 13.27
C THR A 188 -5.96 -3.88 11.93
N GLY A 189 -4.94 -4.51 11.36
CA GLY A 189 -4.24 -4.07 10.16
C GLY A 189 -3.34 -2.85 10.35
N GLU A 190 -3.17 -2.37 11.58
CA GLU A 190 -2.44 -1.13 11.92
C GLU A 190 -1.36 -1.31 13.01
N GLY A 191 -1.13 -2.54 13.47
CA GLY A 191 -0.13 -2.85 14.48
C GLY A 191 1.30 -2.51 14.05
N THR A 192 2.12 -2.07 15.01
CA THR A 192 3.54 -1.70 14.80
C THR A 192 4.46 -2.17 15.93
N ALA A 193 3.93 -2.93 16.90
CA ALA A 193 4.65 -3.32 18.10
C ALA A 193 5.76 -4.34 17.81
N THR A 194 5.57 -5.20 16.81
CA THR A 194 6.62 -6.10 16.31
C THR A 194 7.02 -5.72 14.89
N VAL A 195 8.22 -6.16 14.48
CA VAL A 195 8.72 -5.97 13.11
C VAL A 195 7.75 -6.55 12.10
N TRP A 196 7.25 -7.78 12.30
CA TRP A 196 6.27 -8.41 11.41
C TRP A 196 4.91 -7.71 11.37
N GLN A 197 4.44 -7.13 12.48
CA GLN A 197 3.23 -6.29 12.46
C GLN A 197 3.42 -5.03 11.62
N ARG A 198 4.58 -4.37 11.75
CA ARG A 198 4.95 -3.18 10.97
C ARG A 198 5.06 -3.50 9.48
N ILE A 199 5.76 -4.58 9.13
CA ILE A 199 5.86 -5.07 7.75
C ILE A 199 4.46 -5.34 7.18
N HIS A 200 3.59 -6.02 7.95
CA HIS A 200 2.21 -6.28 7.51
C HIS A 200 1.41 -5.00 7.27
N SER A 201 1.41 -4.06 8.23
CA SER A 201 0.68 -2.78 8.10
C SER A 201 1.09 -2.02 6.85
N GLN A 202 2.39 -2.01 6.56
CA GLN A 202 2.94 -1.33 5.38
C GLN A 202 2.68 -2.08 4.07
N ALA A 203 2.76 -3.41 4.07
CA ALA A 203 2.38 -4.21 2.91
C ALA A 203 0.88 -4.04 2.57
N LEU A 204 0.04 -3.94 3.61
CA LEU A 204 -1.39 -3.71 3.47
C LEU A 204 -1.72 -2.29 2.99
N SER A 205 -0.94 -1.27 3.41
CA SER A 205 -1.10 0.09 2.89
C SER A 205 -0.82 0.14 1.39
N ILE A 206 0.25 -0.49 0.90
CA ILE A 206 0.55 -0.60 -0.55
C ILE A 206 -0.62 -1.27 -1.30
N LEU A 207 -1.21 -2.33 -0.75
CA LEU A 207 -2.37 -2.99 -1.38
C LEU A 207 -3.60 -2.08 -1.44
N LYS A 208 -3.85 -1.28 -0.40
CA LYS A 208 -4.93 -0.29 -0.36
C LYS A 208 -4.67 0.91 -1.27
N LEU A 209 -3.39 1.25 -1.48
CA LEU A 209 -2.94 2.30 -2.39
C LEU A 209 -3.12 1.95 -3.87
N LYS A 210 -3.60 0.75 -4.23
CA LYS A 210 -4.14 0.51 -5.57
C LYS A 210 -5.35 1.41 -5.80
N THR A 211 -5.11 2.65 -6.20
CA THR A 211 -6.11 3.55 -6.75
C THR A 211 -6.75 2.85 -7.93
N THR A 212 -8.07 2.69 -7.88
CA THR A 212 -8.84 2.19 -9.01
C THR A 212 -8.46 3.04 -10.22
N ALA A 213 -7.83 2.43 -11.21
CA ALA A 213 -7.56 3.13 -12.45
C ALA A 213 -8.91 3.64 -12.97
N LEU A 214 -9.01 4.95 -13.22
CA LEU A 214 -10.15 5.49 -13.96
C LEU A 214 -10.20 4.76 -15.30
N ALA A 215 -11.41 4.43 -15.74
CA ALA A 215 -11.59 3.82 -17.04
C ALA A 215 -10.94 4.70 -18.13
N SER A 216 -10.28 4.10 -19.12
CA SER A 216 -9.76 4.83 -20.27
C SER A 216 -10.87 5.48 -21.10
N ASP A 217 -12.07 4.91 -21.04
CA ASP A 217 -13.29 5.52 -21.56
C ASP A 217 -13.66 6.77 -20.74
N ARG A 218 -13.61 7.95 -21.39
CA ARG A 218 -13.85 9.26 -20.78
C ARG A 218 -15.24 9.34 -20.11
N LEU A 219 -16.26 8.71 -20.67
CA LEU A 219 -17.61 8.70 -20.11
C LEU A 219 -17.70 7.84 -18.84
N ALA A 220 -17.11 6.65 -18.86
CA ALA A 220 -17.02 5.77 -17.69
C ALA A 220 -16.19 6.41 -16.56
N ALA A 221 -15.11 7.12 -16.90
CA ALA A 221 -14.35 7.93 -15.95
C ALA A 221 -15.22 9.02 -15.31
N LEU A 222 -15.94 9.82 -16.11
CA LEU A 222 -16.87 10.84 -15.61
C LEU A 222 -17.97 10.26 -14.72
N LYS A 223 -18.57 9.12 -15.11
CA LYS A 223 -19.57 8.41 -14.29
C LYS A 223 -19.01 7.94 -12.95
N THR A 224 -17.73 7.59 -12.90
CA THR A 224 -17.02 7.21 -11.67
C THR A 224 -16.77 8.44 -10.80
N LEU A 225 -16.27 9.53 -11.37
CA LEU A 225 -16.03 10.80 -10.67
C LEU A 225 -17.31 11.42 -10.11
N ALA A 226 -18.43 11.39 -10.83
CA ALA A 226 -19.72 11.93 -10.39
C ALA A 226 -20.28 11.25 -9.12
N LYS A 227 -19.86 10.00 -8.84
CA LYS A 227 -20.24 9.27 -7.62
C LYS A 227 -19.37 9.64 -6.42
N HIS A 228 -18.24 10.31 -6.64
CA HIS A 228 -17.31 10.67 -5.57
C HIS A 228 -17.91 11.79 -4.69
N PRO A 229 -17.79 11.72 -3.34
CA PRO A 229 -18.27 12.77 -2.45
C PRO A 229 -17.67 14.15 -2.75
N ALA A 230 -16.41 14.20 -3.20
CA ALA A 230 -15.76 15.45 -3.60
C ALA A 230 -16.52 16.22 -4.71
N ALA A 231 -17.24 15.52 -5.59
CA ALA A 231 -18.02 16.16 -6.64
C ALA A 231 -19.16 17.03 -6.07
N THR A 232 -19.89 16.54 -5.05
CA THR A 232 -20.96 17.32 -4.40
C THR A 232 -20.41 18.44 -3.53
N THR A 233 -19.26 18.23 -2.88
CA THR A 233 -18.54 19.28 -2.16
C THR A 233 -18.18 20.44 -3.09
N GLU A 234 -17.63 20.15 -4.27
CA GLU A 234 -17.24 21.19 -5.24
C GLU A 234 -18.45 21.92 -5.83
N ILE A 235 -19.55 21.22 -6.12
CA ILE A 235 -20.81 21.86 -6.54
C ILE A 235 -21.30 22.85 -5.48
N LYS A 236 -21.33 22.45 -4.20
CA LYS A 236 -21.74 23.34 -3.11
C LYS A 236 -20.81 24.54 -2.97
N ARG A 237 -19.50 24.35 -3.18
CA ARG A 237 -18.51 25.43 -3.17
C ARG A 237 -18.77 26.46 -4.28
N GLN A 238 -18.97 25.99 -5.52
CA GLN A 238 -19.27 26.86 -6.66
C GLN A 238 -20.59 27.60 -6.48
N LEU A 239 -21.62 26.93 -5.97
CA LEU A 239 -22.89 27.56 -5.61
C LEU A 239 -22.73 28.63 -4.54
N ALA A 240 -21.95 28.36 -3.48
CA ALA A 240 -21.69 29.34 -2.44
C ALA A 240 -21.00 30.59 -3.00
N MET A 241 -20.02 30.42 -3.90
CA MET A 241 -19.37 31.53 -4.60
C MET A 241 -20.34 32.32 -5.48
N GLN A 242 -21.13 31.64 -6.31
CA GLN A 242 -22.08 32.29 -7.23
C GLN A 242 -23.19 33.04 -6.50
N GLN A 243 -23.60 32.55 -5.32
CA GLN A 243 -24.67 33.13 -4.52
C GLN A 243 -24.17 34.18 -3.52
N ASN A 244 -22.86 34.51 -3.52
CA ASN A 244 -22.23 35.36 -2.50
C ASN A 244 -22.47 34.86 -1.05
N ASN A 245 -22.68 33.55 -0.88
CA ASN A 245 -22.79 32.95 0.44
C ASN A 245 -21.40 32.85 1.07
N LYS A 246 -21.33 33.01 2.40
CA LYS A 246 -20.04 33.04 3.12
C LYS A 246 -19.42 31.66 3.27
N SER A 247 -20.20 30.59 3.15
CA SER A 247 -19.73 29.22 3.35
C SER A 247 -20.51 28.16 2.56
N VAL A 248 -19.85 27.03 2.29
CA VAL A 248 -20.44 25.80 1.74
C VAL A 248 -21.57 25.26 2.64
N SER A 249 -21.47 25.50 3.95
CA SER A 249 -22.49 25.11 4.94
C SER A 249 -23.82 25.82 4.75
N ASP A 250 -23.84 26.95 4.04
CA ASP A 250 -25.05 27.73 3.78
C ASP A 250 -25.88 27.11 2.63
N ILE A 251 -25.31 26.12 1.92
CA ILE A 251 -26.01 25.36 0.87
C ILE A 251 -26.78 24.20 1.49
N THR A 252 -28.08 24.40 1.67
CA THR A 252 -28.99 23.44 2.31
C THR A 252 -29.45 22.29 1.42
N ALA A 253 -29.18 22.37 0.10
CA ALA A 253 -29.50 21.30 -0.84
C ALA A 253 -28.76 20.00 -0.48
N SER A 254 -29.49 18.88 -0.51
CA SER A 254 -28.91 17.57 -0.22
C SER A 254 -27.94 17.15 -1.34
N ASP A 255 -26.95 16.33 -0.99
CA ASP A 255 -25.98 15.79 -1.94
C ASP A 255 -26.66 15.00 -3.07
N ASN A 256 -27.75 14.29 -2.75
CA ASN A 256 -28.53 13.57 -3.76
C ASN A 256 -29.23 14.53 -4.71
N ASP A 257 -29.87 15.59 -4.22
CA ASP A 257 -30.55 16.57 -5.07
C ASP A 257 -29.57 17.29 -5.99
N LEU A 258 -28.37 17.60 -5.48
CA LEU A 258 -27.31 18.21 -6.28
C LEU A 258 -26.80 17.25 -7.36
N ARG A 259 -26.55 15.98 -7.04
CA ARG A 259 -26.16 14.98 -8.05
C ARG A 259 -27.21 14.84 -9.14
N LYS A 260 -28.49 14.71 -8.76
CA LYS A 260 -29.60 14.63 -9.71
C LYS A 260 -29.69 15.88 -10.58
N ARG A 261 -29.52 17.06 -9.99
CA ARG A 261 -29.58 18.34 -10.69
C ARG A 261 -28.45 18.47 -11.73
N TYR A 262 -27.21 18.18 -11.36
CA TYR A 262 -26.04 18.45 -12.21
C TYR A 262 -25.63 17.26 -13.09
N PHE A 263 -25.78 16.03 -12.61
CA PHE A 263 -25.36 14.82 -13.34
C PHE A 263 -26.54 14.01 -13.89
N GLY A 264 -27.75 14.22 -13.37
CA GLY A 264 -28.95 13.45 -13.71
C GLY A 264 -29.20 12.30 -12.73
N ASP A 265 -30.42 11.75 -12.72
CA ASP A 265 -30.82 10.68 -11.78
C ASP A 265 -29.95 9.44 -11.90
N ASN A 266 -29.41 9.17 -13.10
CA ASN A 266 -28.55 8.04 -13.39
C ASN A 266 -27.26 8.44 -14.13
N ASN A 267 -26.74 9.65 -13.85
CA ASN A 267 -25.61 10.24 -14.57
C ASN A 267 -25.88 10.42 -16.09
N ASP A 268 -27.14 10.54 -16.48
CA ASP A 268 -27.61 10.64 -17.86
C ASP A 268 -27.22 11.97 -18.54
N LYS A 269 -26.97 13.04 -17.75
CA LYS A 269 -26.50 14.33 -18.29
C LYS A 269 -25.02 14.33 -18.67
N LEU A 270 -24.23 13.35 -18.19
CA LEU A 270 -22.78 13.33 -18.41
C LEU A 270 -22.38 13.07 -19.86
N LEU A 271 -23.22 12.35 -20.63
CA LEU A 271 -22.94 12.12 -22.05
C LEU A 271 -23.00 13.43 -22.84
N ALA A 272 -24.11 14.17 -22.72
CA ALA A 272 -24.27 15.47 -23.37
C ALA A 272 -23.20 16.48 -22.91
N PHE A 273 -22.85 16.46 -21.62
CA PHE A 273 -21.74 17.28 -21.10
C PHE A 273 -20.40 16.93 -21.76
N LEU A 274 -20.08 15.64 -21.87
CA LEU A 274 -18.85 15.18 -22.51
C LEU A 274 -18.84 15.51 -24.01
N GLU A 275 -19.96 15.37 -24.70
CA GLU A 275 -20.09 15.76 -26.11
C GLU A 275 -19.86 17.26 -26.30
N ASN A 276 -20.45 18.10 -25.43
CA ASN A 276 -20.21 19.54 -25.47
C ASN A 276 -18.72 19.86 -25.28
N ILE A 277 -18.05 19.27 -24.28
CA ILE A 277 -16.61 19.47 -24.07
C ILE A 277 -15.81 19.00 -25.29
N ASN A 278 -16.09 17.80 -25.78
CA ASN A 278 -15.37 17.21 -26.90
C ASN A 278 -15.47 18.05 -28.17
N ASN A 279 -16.55 18.81 -28.35
CA ASN A 279 -16.80 19.64 -29.52
C ASN A 279 -16.34 21.09 -29.35
N LEU A 280 -15.84 21.49 -28.18
CA LEU A 280 -15.22 22.80 -28.01
C LEU A 280 -13.95 22.87 -28.87
N GLU A 281 -13.86 23.92 -29.68
CA GLU A 281 -12.65 24.25 -30.43
C GLU A 281 -11.72 25.08 -29.55
N ALA A 282 -10.43 24.78 -29.62
CA ALA A 282 -9.40 25.52 -28.94
C ALA A 282 -8.25 25.83 -29.90
N PRO A 283 -7.63 27.03 -29.79
CA PRO A 283 -6.45 27.37 -30.55
C PRO A 283 -5.27 26.48 -30.12
N ILE A 284 -4.47 26.05 -31.10
CA ILE A 284 -3.29 25.20 -30.90
C ILE A 284 -2.06 25.88 -31.52
N GLY A 285 -0.88 25.59 -30.96
CA GLY A 285 0.39 26.18 -31.37
C GLY A 285 0.84 27.31 -30.44
N VAL A 286 2.16 27.44 -30.24
CA VAL A 286 2.77 28.41 -29.29
C VAL A 286 2.46 29.87 -29.66
N ASP A 287 2.00 30.10 -30.89
CA ASP A 287 1.63 31.38 -31.50
C ASP A 287 0.22 31.35 -32.13
N GLN A 288 -0.59 30.32 -31.86
CA GLN A 288 -1.90 30.10 -32.50
C GLN A 288 -1.83 29.95 -34.04
N SER A 289 -0.68 29.52 -34.58
CA SER A 289 -0.53 29.32 -36.04
C SER A 289 -1.25 28.08 -36.56
N ASP A 290 -1.53 27.12 -35.70
CA ASP A 290 -2.17 25.86 -36.10
C ASP A 290 -3.68 26.03 -36.15
N ALA A 291 -4.32 25.24 -37.01
CA ALA A 291 -5.77 25.24 -37.09
C ALA A 291 -6.38 24.78 -35.75
N ASP A 292 -7.43 25.48 -35.31
CA ASP A 292 -8.19 25.11 -34.13
C ASP A 292 -8.55 23.62 -34.19
N ALA A 293 -8.32 22.92 -33.07
CA ALA A 293 -8.77 21.54 -32.95
C ALA A 293 -9.79 21.41 -31.83
N THR A 294 -10.67 20.43 -32.01
CA THR A 294 -11.60 20.04 -30.96
C THR A 294 -10.85 19.48 -29.75
N LEU A 295 -11.32 19.74 -28.53
CA LEU A 295 -10.73 19.17 -27.31
C LEU A 295 -10.71 17.63 -27.30
N LYS A 296 -11.54 17.00 -28.14
CA LYS A 296 -11.49 15.55 -28.38
C LYS A 296 -10.17 15.09 -29.02
N ALA A 297 -9.62 15.89 -29.93
CA ALA A 297 -8.40 15.58 -30.67
C ALA A 297 -7.12 15.79 -29.84
N ILE A 298 -7.23 16.48 -28.70
CA ILE A 298 -6.11 16.68 -27.77
C ILE A 298 -5.99 15.43 -26.88
N ASP A 299 -4.88 14.71 -27.05
CA ASP A 299 -4.61 13.44 -26.39
C ASP A 299 -3.36 13.45 -25.49
N SER A 300 -2.68 14.60 -25.38
CA SER A 300 -1.50 14.80 -24.55
C SER A 300 -1.73 15.85 -23.45
N SER A 301 -1.05 15.69 -22.32
CA SER A 301 -1.08 16.66 -21.23
C SER A 301 -0.50 18.02 -21.65
N ALA A 302 0.55 18.02 -22.47
CA ALA A 302 1.17 19.23 -22.99
C ALA A 302 0.21 20.04 -23.88
N GLY A 303 -0.55 19.37 -24.76
CA GLY A 303 -1.57 20.04 -25.58
C GLY A 303 -2.72 20.60 -24.75
N ALA A 304 -3.14 19.89 -23.69
CA ALA A 304 -4.19 20.38 -22.78
C ALA A 304 -3.72 21.61 -21.97
N GLU A 305 -2.46 21.66 -21.56
CA GLU A 305 -1.87 22.77 -20.82
C GLU A 305 -1.75 24.02 -21.71
N GLN A 306 -1.35 23.88 -22.97
CA GLN A 306 -1.35 24.99 -23.93
C GLN A 306 -2.73 25.61 -24.12
N VAL A 307 -3.77 24.78 -24.30
CA VAL A 307 -5.15 25.29 -24.42
C VAL A 307 -5.58 26.08 -23.17
N LEU A 308 -5.22 25.61 -21.99
CA LEU A 308 -5.53 26.30 -20.73
C LEU A 308 -4.80 27.64 -20.63
N GLU A 309 -3.52 27.70 -20.99
CA GLU A 309 -2.73 28.94 -20.98
C GLU A 309 -3.32 30.01 -21.91
N PHE A 310 -3.83 29.63 -23.08
CA PHE A 310 -4.47 30.57 -24.01
C PHE A 310 -5.89 30.98 -23.62
N SER A 311 -6.55 30.24 -22.73
CA SER A 311 -7.94 30.51 -22.31
C SER A 311 -8.06 31.42 -21.08
N ILE A 312 -6.93 31.79 -20.46
CA ILE A 312 -6.83 32.64 -19.25
C ILE A 312 -6.41 34.05 -19.64
#